data_AF-A0A6V7MC48-F1
#
_entry.id   AF-A0A6V7MC48-F1
#
_cell.length_a   1.000
_cell.length_b   1.000
_cell.length_c   1.000
_cell.angle_alpha   90.00
_cell.angle_beta   90.00
_cell.angle_gamma   90.00
#
_symmetry.space_group_name_H-M   'P 1'
#
loop_
_entity.id
_entity.type
_entity.pdbx_description
1 polymer ?
#
loop_
_entity_poly.entity_id
_entity_poly.type
_entity_poly.pdbx_seq_one_letter_code
_entity_poly.pdbx_strand_id
1 'polypeptide(L)'
;VPGNRGYKYFGAAKDLPGVRELFEQEPPPPPRKTRAELMKDIDADYYGYRDDDDGILLPLEQKTEHEKIQKVLDEWTPPTDEESEEMDTSDTRQKEVPSQEDIHRALLEKKKRELLDKYVL
;
A
#
# COMPACT_ATOMS: atom_id res chain seq x y z
N VAL A 1 16.17 42.67 2.84
CA VAL A 1 14.79 43.14 2.60
C VAL A 1 14.74 44.05 1.37
N PRO A 2 14.33 43.54 0.18
CA PRO A 2 14.20 44.35 -1.02
C PRO A 2 12.81 45.04 -1.03
N GLY A 3 12.69 46.16 -0.31
CA GLY A 3 11.39 46.87 -0.17
C GLY A 3 11.46 48.29 0.39
N ASN A 4 12.49 48.66 1.17
CA ASN A 4 12.55 49.96 1.85
C ASN A 4 13.26 51.04 1.02
N ARG A 5 12.73 51.40 -0.14
CA ARG A 5 13.34 52.39 -1.05
C ARG A 5 12.74 53.79 -0.87
N GLY A 6 13.27 54.55 0.08
CA GLY A 6 12.97 55.99 0.22
C GLY A 6 14.04 56.77 0.99
N TYR A 7 14.65 56.16 2.01
CA TYR A 7 15.65 56.80 2.86
C TYR A 7 16.87 55.89 3.04
N LYS A 8 18.07 56.49 2.96
CA LYS A 8 19.35 55.80 3.16
C LYS A 8 19.98 56.32 4.45
N TYR A 9 20.22 55.43 5.39
CA TYR A 9 20.87 55.77 6.66
C TYR A 9 22.37 55.47 6.55
N PHE A 10 23.21 56.46 6.80
CA PHE A 10 24.68 56.36 6.70
C PHE A 10 25.34 56.70 8.04
N GLY A 11 26.52 56.13 8.29
CA GLY A 11 27.29 56.40 9.51
C GLY A 11 26.47 56.12 10.78
N ALA A 12 26.53 57.02 11.76
CA ALA A 12 25.84 56.89 13.04
C ALA A 12 24.30 56.88 12.93
N ALA A 13 23.73 57.37 11.82
CA ALA A 13 22.28 57.42 11.64
C ALA A 13 21.63 56.03 11.51
N LYS A 14 22.42 55.00 11.16
CA LYS A 14 21.96 53.61 11.12
C LYS A 14 21.84 52.97 12.52
N ASP A 15 22.57 53.53 13.49
CA ASP A 15 22.69 52.98 14.84
C ASP A 15 21.68 53.61 15.81
N LEU A 16 20.82 54.52 15.31
CA LEU A 16 19.75 55.13 16.06
C LEU A 16 18.66 54.11 16.43
N PRO A 17 18.08 54.19 17.65
CA PRO A 17 16.93 53.38 18.02
C PRO A 17 15.76 53.68 17.08
N GLY A 18 15.08 52.65 16.61
CA GLY A 18 14.06 52.66 15.55
C GLY A 18 14.60 52.41 14.14
N VAL A 19 15.83 52.85 13.82
CA VAL A 19 16.44 52.63 12.49
C VAL A 19 17.20 51.31 12.48
N ARG A 20 17.91 50.99 13.56
CA ARG A 20 18.69 49.76 13.69
C ARG A 20 17.82 48.51 13.53
N GLU A 21 16.65 48.50 14.16
CA GLU A 21 15.68 47.40 14.13
C GLU A 21 15.09 47.18 12.73
N LEU A 22 15.05 48.21 11.87
CA LEU A 22 14.60 48.08 10.48
C LEU A 22 15.59 47.35 9.57
N PHE A 23 16.86 47.28 9.98
CA PHE A 23 17.93 46.60 9.24
C PHE A 23 18.44 45.32 9.92
N GLU A 24 18.07 45.10 11.18
CA GLU A 24 18.33 43.85 11.90
C GLU A 24 17.56 42.72 11.20
N GLN A 25 18.31 41.81 10.58
CA GLN A 25 17.71 40.63 9.94
C GLN A 25 17.37 39.63 11.02
N GLU A 26 16.17 39.04 10.93
CA GLU A 26 15.82 37.88 11.76
C GLU A 26 16.92 36.83 11.63
N PRO A 27 17.34 36.18 12.74
CA PRO A 27 18.30 35.11 12.66
C PRO A 27 17.78 34.04 11.71
N PRO A 28 18.64 33.47 10.83
CA PRO A 28 18.20 32.44 9.91
C PRO A 28 17.55 31.30 10.68
N PRO A 29 16.49 30.67 10.13
CA PRO A 29 15.84 29.56 10.78
C PRO A 29 16.84 28.42 11.01
N PRO A 30 16.65 27.61 12.08
CA PRO A 30 17.54 26.49 12.34
C PRO A 30 17.58 25.54 11.14
N PRO A 31 18.75 24.94 10.84
CA PRO A 31 18.88 24.02 9.72
C PRO A 31 17.98 22.80 9.90
N ARG A 32 17.34 22.34 8.82
CA ARG A 32 16.58 21.09 8.81
C ARG A 32 17.56 19.91 8.77
N LYS A 33 17.18 18.78 9.39
CA LYS A 33 17.94 17.54 9.27
C LYS A 33 18.15 17.17 7.80
N THR A 34 19.37 16.77 7.46
CA THR A 34 19.68 16.31 6.11
C THR A 34 19.12 14.91 5.88
N ARG A 35 18.96 14.50 4.61
CA ARG A 35 18.55 13.13 4.28
C ARG A 35 19.53 12.11 4.87
N ALA A 36 20.82 12.41 4.89
CA ALA A 36 21.84 11.53 5.46
C ALA A 36 21.65 11.31 6.97
N GLU A 37 21.32 12.38 7.71
CA GLU A 37 21.00 12.28 9.15
C GLU A 37 19.73 11.47 9.41
N LEU A 38 18.71 11.61 8.56
CA LEU A 38 17.48 10.81 8.69
C LEU A 38 17.74 9.33 8.41
N MET A 39 18.58 9.02 7.42
CA MET A 39 18.89 7.64 7.03
C MET A 39 19.84 6.95 8.02
N LYS A 40 20.49 7.69 8.92
CA LYS A 40 21.42 7.14 9.91
C LYS A 40 20.73 6.26 10.94
N ASP A 41 19.48 6.59 11.27
CA ASP A 41 18.69 5.89 12.28
C ASP A 41 17.79 4.80 11.64
N ILE A 42 17.96 4.53 10.34
CA ILE A 42 17.21 3.51 9.59
C ILE A 42 18.05 2.24 9.55
N ASP A 43 17.80 1.35 10.51
CA ASP A 43 18.51 0.09 10.68
C ASP A 43 17.79 -1.08 9.98
N ALA A 44 18.38 -2.28 10.07
CA ALA A 44 17.79 -3.51 9.51
C ALA A 44 16.37 -3.78 10.05
N ASP A 45 16.11 -3.36 11.28
CA ASP A 45 14.81 -3.46 11.96
C ASP A 45 13.73 -2.65 11.24
N TYR A 46 14.08 -1.50 10.64
CA TYR A 46 13.13 -0.70 9.85
C TYR A 46 12.62 -1.47 8.61
N TYR A 47 13.44 -2.37 8.07
CA TYR A 47 13.11 -3.21 6.94
C TYR A 47 12.59 -4.59 7.37
N GLY A 48 12.38 -4.83 8.68
CA GLY A 48 11.82 -6.07 9.20
C GLY A 48 12.73 -7.29 9.07
N TYR A 49 14.05 -7.10 8.83
CA TYR A 49 14.98 -8.23 8.66
C TYR A 49 15.11 -9.13 9.90
N ARG A 50 14.61 -8.69 11.06
CA ARG A 50 14.64 -9.45 12.33
C ARG A 50 13.26 -9.92 12.78
N ASP A 51 12.19 -9.57 12.07
CA ASP A 51 10.81 -9.89 12.48
C ASP A 51 10.54 -11.39 12.37
N ASP A 52 11.28 -12.10 11.51
CA ASP A 52 11.17 -13.56 11.38
C ASP A 52 11.87 -14.32 12.54
N ASP A 53 12.83 -13.68 13.23
CA ASP A 53 13.69 -14.32 14.25
C ASP A 53 13.15 -14.17 15.69
N ASP A 54 12.13 -13.36 15.92
CA ASP A 54 11.58 -13.10 17.26
C ASP A 54 10.66 -14.23 17.80
N GLY A 55 10.32 -15.19 16.92
CA GLY A 55 9.49 -16.34 17.23
C GLY A 55 8.00 -16.03 17.40
N ILE A 56 7.54 -14.81 17.10
CA ILE A 56 6.13 -14.40 17.18
C ILE A 56 5.33 -14.96 15.99
N LEU A 57 5.96 -15.10 14.82
CA LEU A 57 5.30 -15.54 13.60
C LEU A 57 4.70 -16.95 13.72
N LEU A 58 5.47 -17.92 14.22
CA LEU A 58 5.07 -19.33 14.32
C LEU A 58 3.78 -19.57 15.15
N PRO A 59 3.64 -19.02 16.38
CA PRO A 59 2.39 -19.13 17.13
C PRO A 59 1.18 -18.48 16.45
N LEU A 60 1.39 -17.39 15.71
CA LEU A 60 0.30 -16.73 14.97
C LEU A 60 -0.13 -17.58 13.77
N GLU A 61 0.82 -18.13 13.02
CA GLU A 61 0.55 -19.04 11.91
C GLU A 61 -0.25 -20.26 12.37
N GLN A 62 0.18 -20.94 13.44
CA GLN A 62 -0.52 -22.10 13.99
C GLN A 62 -1.98 -21.80 14.36
N LYS A 63 -2.24 -20.63 14.97
CA LYS A 63 -3.61 -20.22 15.30
C LYS A 63 -4.45 -20.03 14.04
N THR A 64 -3.92 -19.29 13.06
CA THR A 64 -4.64 -19.03 11.81
C THR A 64 -4.85 -20.30 10.98
N GLU A 65 -3.89 -21.22 10.99
CA GLU A 65 -3.99 -22.52 10.35
C GLU A 65 -5.13 -23.33 10.97
N HIS A 66 -5.16 -23.44 12.30
CA HIS A 66 -6.21 -24.14 13.01
C HIS A 66 -7.60 -23.55 12.71
N GLU A 67 -7.74 -22.23 12.74
CA GLU A 67 -9.00 -21.56 12.39
C GLU A 67 -9.45 -21.83 10.95
N LYS A 68 -8.51 -21.84 10.00
CA LYS A 68 -8.80 -22.16 8.59
C LYS A 68 -9.22 -23.61 8.42
N ILE A 69 -8.50 -24.54 9.06
CA ILE A 69 -8.84 -25.96 9.05
C ILE A 69 -10.24 -26.17 9.63
N GLN A 70 -10.56 -25.54 10.75
CA GLN A 70 -11.90 -25.62 11.36
C GLN A 70 -12.98 -25.10 10.41
N LYS A 71 -12.78 -23.93 9.79
CA LYS A 71 -13.73 -23.40 8.81
C LYS A 71 -13.95 -24.34 7.62
N VAL A 72 -12.87 -24.93 7.09
CA VAL A 72 -12.96 -25.89 5.99
C VAL A 72 -13.69 -27.15 6.43
N LEU A 73 -13.45 -27.65 7.63
CA LEU A 73 -14.16 -28.80 8.18
C LEU A 73 -15.65 -28.53 8.41
N ASP A 74 -15.99 -27.33 8.90
CA ASP A 74 -17.38 -26.92 9.13
C ASP A 74 -18.13 -26.73 7.79
N GLU A 75 -17.45 -26.25 6.76
CA GLU A 75 -17.99 -26.11 5.41
C GLU A 75 -18.03 -27.46 4.66
N TRP A 76 -17.21 -28.43 5.05
CA TRP A 76 -17.15 -29.73 4.42
C TRP A 76 -18.43 -30.53 4.69
N THR A 77 -19.25 -30.66 3.66
CA THR A 77 -20.34 -31.64 3.62
C THR A 77 -19.81 -32.95 3.06
N PRO A 78 -19.98 -34.09 3.75
CA PRO A 78 -19.65 -35.38 3.16
C PRO A 78 -20.46 -35.54 1.87
N PRO A 79 -19.84 -36.01 0.77
CA PRO A 79 -20.56 -36.26 -0.46
C PRO A 79 -21.64 -37.31 -0.19
N THR A 80 -22.82 -37.05 -0.75
CA THR A 80 -23.93 -38.01 -0.72
C THR A 80 -23.53 -39.27 -1.51
N ASP A 81 -24.11 -40.43 -1.23
CA ASP A 81 -23.76 -41.68 -1.94
C ASP A 81 -23.83 -41.52 -3.48
N GLU A 82 -24.82 -40.79 -3.99
CA GLU A 82 -24.96 -40.44 -5.42
C GLU A 82 -23.82 -39.55 -5.94
N GLU A 83 -23.40 -38.55 -5.16
CA GLU A 83 -22.27 -37.67 -5.52
C GLU A 83 -20.93 -38.40 -5.45
N SER A 84 -20.80 -39.38 -4.55
CA SER A 84 -19.59 -40.19 -4.42
C SER A 84 -19.40 -41.12 -5.62
N GLU A 85 -20.49 -41.71 -6.15
CA GLU A 85 -20.46 -42.50 -7.38
C GLU A 85 -20.16 -41.63 -8.62
N GLU A 86 -20.68 -40.39 -8.69
CA GLU A 86 -20.31 -39.44 -9.74
C GLU A 86 -18.85 -38.98 -9.64
N MET A 87 -18.34 -38.80 -8.41
CA MET A 87 -16.96 -38.37 -8.17
C MET A 87 -15.96 -39.47 -8.60
N ASP A 88 -16.20 -40.73 -8.25
CA ASP A 88 -15.36 -41.88 -8.61
C ASP A 88 -15.31 -42.13 -10.13
N THR A 89 -16.36 -41.74 -10.88
CA THR A 89 -16.37 -41.81 -12.35
C THR A 89 -15.77 -40.58 -13.05
N SER A 90 -15.52 -39.49 -12.32
CA SER A 90 -15.07 -38.19 -12.85
C SER A 90 -13.60 -37.86 -12.53
N ASP A 91 -13.00 -38.48 -11.51
CA ASP A 91 -11.70 -38.06 -10.96
C ASP A 91 -10.46 -38.49 -11.76
N THR A 92 -10.64 -39.10 -12.94
CA THR A 92 -9.55 -39.33 -13.92
C THR A 92 -9.68 -38.49 -15.18
N ARG A 93 -10.76 -37.71 -15.34
CA ARG A 93 -10.95 -36.87 -16.53
C ARG A 93 -10.25 -35.54 -16.32
N GLN A 94 -9.21 -35.30 -17.11
CA GLN A 94 -8.66 -33.96 -17.28
C GLN A 94 -9.82 -32.99 -17.52
N LYS A 95 -10.00 -32.01 -16.62
CA LYS A 95 -11.00 -30.94 -16.81
C LYS A 95 -10.71 -30.31 -18.17
N GLU A 96 -11.67 -30.41 -19.09
CA GLU A 96 -11.50 -29.93 -20.46
C GLU A 96 -11.16 -28.44 -20.42
N VAL A 97 -9.94 -28.10 -20.83
CA VAL A 97 -9.49 -26.71 -20.89
C VAL A 97 -10.13 -26.09 -22.14
N PRO A 98 -10.90 -24.99 -22.01
CA PRO A 98 -11.56 -24.35 -23.15
C PRO A 98 -10.53 -23.92 -24.21
N SER A 99 -10.93 -23.98 -25.47
CA SER A 99 -10.05 -23.51 -26.55
C SER A 99 -9.92 -21.99 -26.54
N GLN A 100 -8.90 -21.47 -27.22
CA GLN A 100 -8.69 -20.03 -27.36
C GLN A 100 -9.89 -19.32 -28.03
N GLU A 101 -10.59 -20.00 -28.94
CA GLU A 101 -11.78 -19.47 -29.60
C GLU A 101 -12.97 -19.35 -28.63
N ASP A 102 -13.15 -20.33 -27.76
CA ASP A 102 -14.20 -20.33 -26.74
C ASP A 102 -14.01 -19.19 -25.75
N ILE A 103 -12.76 -18.99 -25.31
CA ILE A 103 -12.40 -17.87 -24.44
C ILE A 103 -12.66 -16.53 -25.13
N HIS A 104 -12.28 -16.39 -26.40
CA HIS A 104 -12.50 -15.16 -27.16
C HIS A 104 -13.99 -14.84 -27.32
N ARG A 105 -14.82 -15.84 -27.65
CA ARG A 105 -16.27 -15.68 -27.77
C ARG A 105 -16.89 -15.26 -26.44
N ALA A 106 -16.54 -15.94 -25.35
CA ALA A 106 -17.03 -15.62 -24.02
C ALA A 106 -16.67 -14.19 -23.58
N LEU A 107 -15.45 -13.73 -23.91
CA LEU A 107 -15.01 -12.36 -23.65
C LEU A 107 -15.82 -11.33 -24.47
N LEU A 108 -16.09 -11.61 -25.74
CA LEU A 108 -16.91 -10.74 -26.59
C LEU A 108 -18.35 -10.64 -26.08
N GLU A 109 -18.97 -11.76 -25.71
CA GLU A 109 -20.32 -11.78 -25.13
C GLU A 109 -20.37 -11.04 -23.80
N LYS A 110 -19.37 -11.25 -22.93
CA LYS A 110 -19.22 -10.51 -21.66
C LYS A 110 -19.10 -9.00 -21.88
N LYS A 111 -18.31 -8.57 -22.87
CA LYS A 111 -18.21 -7.16 -23.23
C LYS A 111 -19.51 -6.61 -23.80
N LYS A 112 -20.21 -7.40 -24.62
CA LYS A 112 -21.51 -7.02 -25.20
C LYS A 112 -22.57 -6.82 -24.12
N ARG A 113 -22.70 -7.75 -23.15
CA ARG A 113 -23.63 -7.57 -22.02
C ARG A 113 -23.27 -6.34 -21.18
N GLU A 114 -21.99 -6.14 -20.86
CA GLU A 114 -21.55 -4.99 -20.05
C GLU A 114 -21.86 -3.66 -20.74
N LEU A 115 -21.69 -3.59 -22.06
CA LEU A 115 -22.07 -2.43 -22.85
C LEU A 115 -23.59 -2.24 -22.87
N LEU A 116 -24.38 -3.30 -23.07
CA LEU A 116 -25.84 -3.21 -23.03
C LEU A 116 -26.32 -2.74 -21.66
N ASP A 117 -25.84 -3.32 -20.56
CA ASP A 117 -26.18 -2.90 -19.19
C ASP A 117 -25.83 -1.42 -18.95
N LYS A 118 -24.73 -0.95 -19.54
CA LYS A 118 -24.27 0.44 -19.41
C LYS A 118 -25.08 1.44 -20.25
N TYR A 119 -25.63 1.02 -21.39
CA TYR A 119 -26.22 1.93 -22.39
C TYR A 119 -27.72 1.72 -22.65
N VAL A 120 -28.34 0.69 -22.07
CA VAL A 120 -29.78 0.37 -22.19
C VAL A 120 -30.58 0.76 -20.94
N LEU A 121 -29.93 1.36 -19.93
CA LEU A 121 -30.61 2.04 -18.81
C LEU A 121 -30.78 3.54 -19.08
#